data_AF-A0AAE7EAC5-F1
#
_entry.id   AF-A0AAE7EAC5-F1
#
_cell.length_a   1.000
_cell.length_b   1.000
_cell.length_c   1.000
_cell.angle_alpha   90.00
_cell.angle_beta   90.00
_cell.angle_gamma   90.00
#
_symmetry.space_group_name_H-M   'P 1'
#
loop_
_entity.id
_entity.type
_entity.pdbx_description
1 polymer ?
#
loop_
_entity_poly.entity_id
_entity_poly.type
_entity_poly.pdbx_seq_one_letter_code
_entity_poly.pdbx_strand_id
1 'polypeptide(L)'
;MSKIKPRRKIVVITEGQTEENYLRGFCSEYLSSDFSFEFINSKSGNYSAINKKIKKYQGTEQIIFVVADLDRLDDKKEFQSFEKMIKTLTYVNDFCNIFLSYRNFETFLLAHFLPKSTNLVNALHKNGTDDIKNDKDIYNCIKRNNGCYENTIKNLNQNNICYKKTNKNFPKLDKTKITLTQSSLINLKSYYEFIKSSY
;
A
#
# COMPACT_ATOMS: atom_id res chain seq x y z
N MET A 1 -22.89 10.36 -29.44
CA MET A 1 -22.54 10.10 -28.03
C MET A 1 -21.42 9.07 -28.00
N SER A 2 -20.21 9.45 -27.61
CA SER A 2 -19.09 8.50 -27.46
C SER A 2 -19.41 7.56 -26.29
N LYS A 3 -19.49 6.25 -26.54
CA LYS A 3 -19.56 5.24 -25.47
C LYS A 3 -18.30 5.40 -24.60
N ILE A 4 -18.47 5.87 -23.37
CA ILE A 4 -17.38 5.89 -22.38
C ILE A 4 -16.94 4.43 -22.20
N LYS A 5 -15.70 4.10 -22.58
CA LYS A 5 -15.13 2.77 -22.32
C LYS A 5 -15.17 2.55 -20.79
N PRO A 6 -15.61 1.37 -20.32
CA PRO A 6 -15.61 1.08 -18.89
C PRO A 6 -14.17 1.17 -18.36
N ARG A 7 -13.96 1.98 -17.32
CA ARG A 7 -12.67 2.07 -16.62
C ARG A 7 -12.32 0.69 -16.07
N ARG A 8 -11.11 0.21 -16.34
CA ARG A 8 -10.63 -1.02 -15.71
C ARG A 8 -10.59 -0.83 -14.20
N LYS A 9 -10.90 -1.89 -13.46
CA LYS A 9 -10.94 -1.87 -12.00
C LYS A 9 -9.60 -2.36 -11.46
N ILE A 10 -9.09 -1.72 -10.42
CA ILE A 10 -8.00 -2.21 -9.57
C ILE A 10 -8.60 -2.51 -8.20
N VAL A 11 -8.37 -3.72 -7.70
CA VAL A 11 -8.75 -4.10 -6.34
C VAL A 11 -7.59 -3.79 -5.41
N VAL A 12 -7.83 -2.99 -4.38
CA VAL A 12 -6.85 -2.65 -3.35
C VAL A 12 -7.24 -3.38 -2.06
N ILE A 13 -6.41 -4.34 -1.65
CA ILE A 13 -6.59 -5.09 -0.42
C ILE A 13 -5.69 -4.46 0.64
N THR A 14 -6.28 -3.93 1.71
CA THR A 14 -5.54 -3.33 2.82
C THR A 14 -5.58 -4.23 4.05
N GLU A 15 -4.60 -4.09 4.93
CA GLU A 15 -4.59 -4.78 6.22
C GLU A 15 -5.68 -4.23 7.16
N GLY A 16 -5.67 -2.91 7.37
CA GLY A 16 -6.60 -2.18 8.22
C GLY A 16 -7.42 -1.08 7.54
N GLN A 17 -8.16 -0.35 8.39
CA GLN A 17 -9.07 0.73 7.99
C GLN A 17 -8.34 2.04 7.71
N THR A 18 -7.27 2.33 8.45
CA THR A 18 -6.47 3.55 8.29
C THR A 18 -5.87 3.63 6.88
N GLU A 19 -5.36 2.51 6.40
CA GLU A 19 -4.79 2.32 5.06
C GLU A 19 -5.85 2.52 3.99
N GLU A 20 -7.03 1.91 4.18
CA GLU A 20 -8.15 2.10 3.25
C GLU A 20 -8.53 3.58 3.15
N ASN A 21 -8.73 4.25 4.29
CA ASN A 21 -9.15 5.65 4.32
C ASN A 21 -8.10 6.56 3.67
N TYR A 22 -6.82 6.35 4.00
CA TYR A 22 -5.72 7.09 3.39
C TYR A 22 -5.67 6.88 1.87
N LEU A 23 -5.70 5.62 1.41
CA LEU A 23 -5.54 5.29 0.00
C LEU A 23 -6.73 5.74 -0.84
N ARG A 24 -7.94 5.83 -0.28
CA ARG A 24 -9.08 6.43 -0.97
C ARG A 24 -8.80 7.88 -1.35
N GLY A 25 -8.28 8.68 -0.41
CA GLY A 25 -7.89 10.07 -0.67
C GLY A 25 -6.73 10.15 -1.67
N PHE A 26 -5.67 9.37 -1.43
CA PHE A 26 -4.49 9.34 -2.30
C PHE A 26 -4.82 8.96 -3.75
N CYS A 27 -5.57 7.87 -3.96
CA CYS A 27 -5.94 7.40 -5.30
C CYS A 27 -6.87 8.38 -6.02
N SER A 28 -7.77 9.05 -5.28
CA SER A 28 -8.64 10.08 -5.85
C SER A 28 -7.84 11.26 -6.40
N GLU A 29 -6.81 11.69 -5.69
CA GLU A 29 -5.97 12.83 -6.11
C GLU A 29 -4.95 12.46 -7.20
N TYR A 30 -4.28 11.31 -7.07
CA TYR A 30 -3.14 11.00 -7.93
C TYR A 30 -3.41 9.99 -9.04
N LEU A 31 -4.41 9.11 -8.92
CA LEU A 31 -4.53 7.90 -9.76
C LEU A 31 -5.87 7.75 -10.50
N SER A 32 -6.77 8.74 -10.48
CA SER A 32 -8.20 8.53 -10.79
C SER A 32 -8.62 8.62 -12.27
N SER A 33 -7.71 8.81 -13.22
CA SER A 33 -8.08 9.05 -14.63
C SER A 33 -8.51 7.79 -15.39
N ASP A 34 -7.72 6.70 -15.30
CA ASP A 34 -7.82 5.56 -16.23
C ASP A 34 -8.37 4.28 -15.57
N PHE A 35 -8.25 4.18 -14.26
CA PHE A 35 -8.72 3.04 -13.47
C PHE A 35 -9.72 3.47 -12.41
N SER A 36 -10.65 2.56 -12.08
CA SER A 36 -11.46 2.65 -10.87
C SER A 36 -10.84 1.79 -9.76
N PHE A 37 -11.03 2.18 -8.50
CA PHE A 37 -10.47 1.47 -7.35
C PHE A 37 -11.59 0.90 -6.47
N GLU A 38 -11.51 -0.40 -6.17
CA GLU A 38 -12.30 -1.04 -5.13
C GLU A 38 -11.41 -1.38 -3.95
N PHE A 39 -11.82 -0.98 -2.75
CA PHE A 39 -11.06 -1.24 -1.54
C PHE A 39 -11.69 -2.40 -0.76
N ILE A 40 -10.84 -3.31 -0.30
CA ILE A 40 -11.21 -4.46 0.51
C ILE A 40 -10.31 -4.50 1.74
N ASN A 41 -10.83 -4.08 2.88
CA ASN A 41 -10.14 -4.21 4.16
C ASN A 41 -10.10 -5.69 4.60
N SER A 42 -8.91 -6.20 4.89
CA SER A 42 -8.67 -7.56 5.39
C SER A 42 -9.26 -7.80 6.79
N LYS A 43 -9.32 -6.74 7.60
CA LYS A 43 -9.69 -6.74 9.03
C LYS A 43 -8.82 -7.69 9.85
N SER A 44 -7.58 -7.91 9.42
CA SER A 44 -6.67 -8.88 10.00
C SER A 44 -5.24 -8.52 9.63
N GLY A 45 -4.37 -8.52 10.64
CA GLY A 45 -2.95 -8.20 10.46
C GLY A 45 -2.09 -9.31 9.85
N ASN A 46 -2.60 -10.54 9.72
CA ASN A 46 -1.80 -11.63 9.15
C ASN A 46 -1.89 -11.71 7.62
N TYR A 47 -0.78 -12.08 6.98
CA TYR A 47 -0.73 -12.22 5.51
C TYR A 47 -1.59 -13.39 5.01
N SER A 48 -1.90 -14.36 5.87
CA SER A 48 -2.75 -15.50 5.52
C SER A 48 -4.19 -15.08 5.18
N ALA A 49 -4.74 -14.09 5.88
CA ALA A 49 -6.07 -13.56 5.65
C ALA A 49 -6.13 -12.79 4.33
N ILE A 50 -5.12 -11.96 4.06
CA ILE A 50 -4.96 -11.26 2.77
C ILE A 50 -4.88 -12.29 1.64
N ASN A 51 -4.07 -13.34 1.80
CA ASN A 51 -3.93 -14.40 0.81
C ASN A 51 -5.27 -15.11 0.48
N LYS A 52 -6.12 -15.35 1.48
CA LYS A 52 -7.48 -15.91 1.25
C LYS A 52 -8.33 -15.00 0.36
N LYS A 53 -8.15 -13.68 0.43
CA LYS A 53 -8.86 -12.71 -0.42
C LYS A 53 -8.33 -12.72 -1.84
N ILE A 54 -7.01 -12.74 -2.02
CA ILE A 54 -6.36 -12.81 -3.34
C ILE A 54 -6.82 -14.07 -4.10
N LYS A 55 -6.92 -15.22 -3.40
CA LYS A 55 -7.35 -16.49 -4.01
C LYS A 55 -8.70 -16.43 -4.73
N LYS A 56 -9.61 -15.52 -4.32
CA LYS A 56 -10.93 -15.35 -4.96
C LYS A 56 -10.84 -14.82 -6.40
N TYR A 57 -9.68 -14.31 -6.79
CA TYR A 57 -9.42 -13.73 -8.11
C TYR A 57 -8.52 -14.60 -8.98
N GLN A 58 -8.12 -15.80 -8.52
CA GLN A 58 -7.32 -16.71 -9.36
C GLN A 58 -8.11 -17.11 -10.62
N GLY A 59 -7.43 -17.12 -11.77
CA GLY A 59 -8.07 -17.37 -13.06
C GLY A 59 -8.84 -16.19 -13.64
N THR A 60 -8.75 -15.00 -13.02
CA THR A 60 -9.31 -13.74 -13.56
C THR A 60 -8.21 -12.83 -14.08
N GLU A 61 -8.56 -11.82 -14.87
CA GLU A 61 -7.62 -10.77 -15.31
C GLU A 61 -7.55 -9.58 -14.33
N GLN A 62 -8.08 -9.72 -13.12
CA GLN A 62 -8.19 -8.62 -12.15
C GLN A 62 -6.80 -8.15 -11.66
N ILE A 63 -6.51 -6.86 -11.77
CA ILE A 63 -5.32 -6.26 -11.15
C ILE A 63 -5.59 -6.06 -9.65
N ILE A 64 -4.65 -6.50 -8.82
CA ILE A 64 -4.74 -6.42 -7.36
C ILE A 64 -3.51 -5.71 -6.80
N PHE A 65 -3.73 -4.67 -6.02
CA PHE A 65 -2.72 -4.07 -5.15
C PHE A 65 -2.97 -4.52 -3.72
N VAL A 66 -1.92 -5.00 -3.06
CA VAL A 66 -1.93 -5.29 -1.64
C VAL A 66 -1.16 -4.19 -0.93
N VAL A 67 -1.74 -3.61 0.13
CA VAL A 67 -1.05 -2.71 1.04
C VAL A 67 -1.08 -3.32 2.44
N ALA A 68 0.10 -3.59 2.99
CA ALA A 68 0.24 -4.29 4.27
C ALA A 68 1.47 -3.81 5.03
N ASP A 69 1.47 -3.99 6.35
CA ASP A 69 2.61 -3.63 7.18
C ASP A 69 3.74 -4.65 7.07
N LEU A 70 4.97 -4.21 7.38
CA LEU A 70 6.16 -5.05 7.38
C LEU A 70 6.46 -5.68 8.76
N ASP A 71 5.80 -5.18 9.80
CA ASP A 71 6.07 -5.45 11.22
C ASP A 71 6.10 -6.94 11.59
N ARG A 72 5.44 -7.79 10.80
CA ARG A 72 5.29 -9.23 11.02
C ARG A 72 6.28 -10.12 10.26
N LEU A 73 7.07 -9.59 9.33
CA LEU A 73 7.97 -10.44 8.52
C LEU A 73 9.14 -11.07 9.29
N ASP A 74 9.41 -10.60 10.50
CA ASP A 74 10.38 -11.23 11.40
C ASP A 74 9.86 -12.57 11.96
N ASP A 75 8.53 -12.77 12.02
CA ASP A 75 7.94 -14.05 12.42
C ASP A 75 8.00 -15.08 11.28
N LYS A 76 8.46 -16.29 11.59
CA LYS A 76 8.66 -17.36 10.60
C LYS A 76 7.36 -17.79 9.92
N LYS A 77 6.23 -17.84 10.63
CA LYS A 77 4.94 -18.28 10.07
C LYS A 77 4.33 -17.18 9.19
N GLU A 78 4.43 -15.93 9.61
CA GLU A 78 4.01 -14.77 8.82
C GLU A 78 4.89 -14.64 7.58
N PHE A 79 6.21 -14.82 7.69
CA PHE A 79 7.12 -14.84 6.55
C PHE A 79 6.74 -15.91 5.51
N GLN A 80 6.48 -17.14 5.94
CA GLN A 80 6.00 -18.21 5.05
C GLN A 80 4.64 -17.88 4.42
N SER A 81 3.77 -17.20 5.17
CA SER A 81 2.47 -16.75 4.67
C SER A 81 2.63 -15.64 3.62
N PHE A 82 3.59 -14.74 3.83
CA PHE A 82 3.96 -13.69 2.88
C PHE A 82 4.52 -14.25 1.58
N GLU A 83 5.43 -15.23 1.64
CA GLU A 83 5.94 -15.91 0.43
C GLU A 83 4.82 -16.59 -0.37
N LYS A 84 3.89 -17.25 0.32
CA LYS A 84 2.70 -17.83 -0.31
C LYS A 84 1.79 -16.76 -0.92
N MET A 85 1.66 -15.61 -0.27
CA MET A 85 0.89 -14.47 -0.77
C MET A 85 1.50 -13.92 -2.06
N ILE A 86 2.82 -13.69 -2.10
CA ILE A 86 3.56 -13.28 -3.31
C ILE A 86 3.26 -14.25 -4.45
N LYS A 87 3.48 -15.55 -4.22
CA LYS A 87 3.28 -16.59 -5.24
C LYS A 87 1.83 -16.64 -5.73
N THR A 88 0.85 -16.50 -4.83
CA THR A 88 -0.57 -16.50 -5.21
C THR A 88 -0.88 -15.28 -6.08
N LEU A 89 -0.38 -14.11 -5.71
CA LEU A 89 -0.60 -12.85 -6.42
C LEU A 89 -0.01 -12.87 -7.84
N THR A 90 1.16 -13.49 -8.03
CA THR A 90 1.77 -13.64 -9.37
C THR A 90 0.96 -14.51 -10.33
N TYR A 91 0.09 -15.39 -9.82
CA TYR A 91 -0.80 -16.21 -10.66
C TYR A 91 -2.14 -15.54 -10.99
N VAL A 92 -2.41 -14.33 -10.46
CA VAL A 92 -3.63 -13.59 -10.80
C VAL A 92 -3.39 -12.75 -12.05
N ASN A 93 -2.50 -11.76 -11.98
CA ASN A 93 -2.20 -10.86 -13.09
C ASN A 93 -0.76 -10.33 -12.95
N ASP A 94 -0.07 -10.14 -14.07
CA ASP A 94 1.32 -9.67 -14.13
C ASP A 94 1.50 -8.24 -13.57
N PHE A 95 0.43 -7.45 -13.49
CA PHE A 95 0.40 -6.11 -12.88
C PHE A 95 0.03 -6.09 -11.40
N CYS A 96 -0.32 -7.24 -10.79
CA CYS A 96 -0.58 -7.27 -9.36
C CYS A 96 0.69 -6.99 -8.55
N ASN A 97 0.59 -6.26 -7.43
CA ASN A 97 1.78 -5.89 -6.65
C ASN A 97 1.49 -5.75 -5.16
N ILE A 98 2.55 -5.80 -4.35
CA ILE A 98 2.50 -5.59 -2.89
C ILE A 98 3.31 -4.34 -2.54
N PHE A 99 2.68 -3.46 -1.78
CA PHE A 99 3.26 -2.24 -1.23
C PHE A 99 3.30 -2.37 0.29
N LEU A 100 4.49 -2.22 0.86
CA LEU A 100 4.74 -2.46 2.28
C LEU A 100 5.02 -1.14 2.99
N SER A 101 4.34 -0.91 4.11
CA SER A 101 4.64 0.14 5.08
C SER A 101 5.66 -0.38 6.09
N TYR A 102 6.70 0.40 6.40
CA TYR A 102 7.66 0.07 7.47
C TYR A 102 7.57 1.10 8.60
N ARG A 103 7.68 0.70 9.87
CA ARG A 103 7.52 -0.70 10.33
C ARG A 103 6.03 -1.08 10.25
N ASN A 104 5.18 -0.08 10.44
CA ASN A 104 3.73 -0.10 10.30
C ASN A 104 3.26 1.10 9.47
N PHE A 105 1.95 1.19 9.23
CA PHE A 105 1.37 2.24 8.41
C PHE A 105 1.53 3.63 9.03
N GLU A 106 1.47 3.76 10.35
CA GLU A 106 1.64 5.05 11.04
C GLU A 106 3.01 5.67 10.80
N THR A 107 4.05 4.85 10.66
CA THR A 107 5.39 5.33 10.29
C THR A 107 5.40 5.95 8.89
N PHE A 108 4.64 5.36 7.95
CA PHE A 108 4.45 5.93 6.62
C PHE A 108 3.66 7.25 6.69
N LEU A 109 2.62 7.33 7.53
CA LEU A 109 1.88 8.58 7.74
C LEU A 109 2.77 9.70 8.31
N LEU A 110 3.59 9.40 9.32
CA LEU A 110 4.56 10.34 9.90
C LEU A 110 5.56 10.89 8.88
N ALA A 111 5.90 10.09 7.86
CA ALA A 111 6.85 10.49 6.83
C ALA A 111 6.35 11.64 5.94
N HIS A 112 5.08 12.05 6.05
CA HIS A 112 4.54 13.20 5.31
C HIS A 112 5.00 14.56 5.84
N PHE A 113 5.47 14.63 7.08
CA PHE A 113 5.73 15.91 7.76
C PHE A 113 7.21 16.31 7.74
N LEU A 114 7.46 17.62 7.66
CA LEU A 114 8.78 18.24 7.82
C LEU A 114 8.71 19.40 8.84
N PRO A 115 9.61 19.46 9.84
CA PRO A 115 10.58 18.42 10.20
C PRO A 115 9.88 17.10 10.58
N LYS A 116 10.60 15.98 10.51
CA LYS A 116 10.04 14.65 10.77
C LYS A 116 9.42 14.61 12.18
N SER A 117 8.10 14.43 12.25
CA SER A 117 7.40 14.23 13.52
C SER A 117 7.66 12.82 14.04
N THR A 118 7.74 12.67 15.36
CA THR A 118 7.81 11.38 16.06
C THR A 118 6.47 10.94 16.63
N ASN A 119 5.46 11.82 16.61
CA ASN A 119 4.14 11.55 17.19
C ASN A 119 3.04 11.92 16.19
N LEU A 120 2.31 10.90 15.72
CA LEU A 120 1.30 11.06 14.69
C LEU A 120 0.04 11.78 15.21
N VAL A 121 -0.31 11.55 16.48
CA VAL A 121 -1.44 12.22 17.14
C VAL A 121 -1.20 13.73 17.16
N ASN A 122 0.00 14.14 17.54
CA ASN A 122 0.39 15.56 17.56
C ASN A 122 0.46 16.13 16.14
N ALA A 123 1.09 15.41 15.20
CA ALA A 123 1.21 15.87 13.81
C ALA A 123 -0.14 16.10 13.12
N LEU A 124 -1.17 15.36 13.54
CA LEU A 124 -2.52 15.46 13.00
C LEU A 124 -3.48 16.29 13.86
N HIS A 125 -3.01 16.82 15.00
CA HIS A 125 -3.84 17.48 16.01
C HIS A 125 -5.07 16.64 16.42
N LYS A 126 -4.86 15.35 16.72
CA LYS A 126 -5.89 14.41 17.20
C LYS A 126 -5.81 14.22 18.72
N ASN A 127 -6.85 13.64 19.32
CA ASN A 127 -6.86 13.38 20.77
C ASN A 127 -6.30 12.00 21.13
N GLY A 128 -6.18 11.10 20.16
CA GLY A 128 -5.65 9.76 20.37
C GLY A 128 -5.50 8.95 19.09
N THR A 129 -4.97 7.74 19.22
CA THR A 129 -4.76 6.82 18.09
C THR A 129 -6.07 6.28 17.52
N ASP A 130 -7.11 6.16 18.34
CA ASP A 130 -8.42 5.68 17.87
C ASP A 130 -9.12 6.72 16.97
N ASP A 131 -8.87 8.01 17.18
CA ASP A 131 -9.33 9.07 16.27
C ASP A 131 -8.68 8.91 14.89
N ILE A 132 -7.41 8.51 14.84
CA ILE A 132 -6.67 8.29 13.59
C ILE A 132 -7.23 7.08 12.84
N LYS A 133 -7.44 5.95 13.55
CA LYS A 133 -7.93 4.70 12.95
C LYS A 133 -9.29 4.84 12.27
N ASN A 134 -10.13 5.72 12.80
CA ASN A 134 -11.49 5.93 12.31
C ASN A 134 -11.62 7.16 11.40
N ASP A 135 -10.54 7.92 11.18
CA ASP A 135 -10.58 9.12 10.35
C ASP A 135 -10.70 8.76 8.87
N LYS A 136 -11.91 8.92 8.32
CA LYS A 136 -12.20 8.72 6.90
C LYS A 136 -11.56 9.79 6.00
N ASP A 137 -11.15 10.91 6.58
CA ASP A 137 -10.56 12.05 5.90
C ASP A 137 -9.06 12.20 6.24
N ILE A 138 -8.43 11.13 6.74
CA ILE A 138 -7.03 11.14 7.21
C ILE A 138 -6.06 11.72 6.19
N TYR A 139 -6.28 11.45 4.90
CA TYR A 139 -5.46 11.95 3.82
C TYR A 139 -5.51 13.49 3.71
N ASN A 140 -6.70 14.08 3.74
CA ASN A 140 -6.82 15.54 3.72
C ASN A 140 -6.42 16.15 5.07
N CYS A 141 -6.59 15.44 6.18
CA CYS A 141 -6.09 15.85 7.49
C CYS A 141 -4.57 16.02 7.48
N ILE A 142 -3.82 15.10 6.87
CA ILE A 142 -2.37 15.23 6.68
C ILE A 142 -2.04 16.50 5.92
N LYS A 143 -2.73 16.76 4.80
CA LYS A 143 -2.51 17.96 3.97
C LYS A 143 -2.80 19.26 4.72
N ARG A 144 -3.91 19.32 5.47
CA ARG A 144 -4.26 20.48 6.30
C ARG A 144 -3.23 20.76 7.39
N ASN A 145 -2.52 19.75 7.85
CA ASN A 145 -1.45 19.85 8.82
C ASN A 145 -0.04 19.94 8.16
N ASN A 146 0.03 20.47 6.93
CA ASN A 146 1.27 20.69 6.18
C ASN A 146 2.07 19.43 5.80
N GLY A 147 1.44 18.25 5.85
CA GLY A 147 2.02 17.03 5.32
C GLY A 147 1.82 16.91 3.80
N CYS A 148 2.80 16.33 3.10
CA CYS A 148 2.65 16.00 1.68
C CYS A 148 3.31 14.67 1.31
N TYR A 149 2.87 14.08 0.20
CA TYR A 149 3.36 12.77 -0.25
C TYR A 149 4.83 12.81 -0.64
N GLU A 150 5.30 13.90 -1.25
CA GLU A 150 6.68 14.07 -1.68
C GLU A 150 7.67 13.98 -0.51
N ASN A 151 7.24 14.36 0.70
CA ASN A 151 8.05 14.19 1.91
C ASN A 151 8.23 12.72 2.28
N THR A 152 7.27 11.84 1.98
CA THR A 152 7.43 10.40 2.22
C THR A 152 8.58 9.82 1.41
N ILE A 153 8.77 10.29 0.17
CA ILE A 153 9.86 9.88 -0.72
C ILE A 153 11.22 10.35 -0.16
N LYS A 154 11.27 11.53 0.46
CA LYS A 154 12.48 12.07 1.10
C LYS A 154 12.82 11.37 2.42
N ASN A 155 11.79 11.08 3.22
CA ASN A 155 11.94 10.57 4.58
C ASN A 155 12.08 9.04 4.65
N LEU A 156 11.70 8.32 3.58
CA LEU A 156 11.77 6.85 3.50
C LEU A 156 12.75 6.43 2.40
N ASN A 157 13.60 5.46 2.71
CA ASN A 157 14.69 5.08 1.83
C ASN A 157 14.24 4.04 0.78
N GLN A 158 14.27 4.43 -0.50
CA GLN A 158 13.93 3.55 -1.63
C GLN A 158 14.97 2.43 -1.87
N ASN A 159 16.22 2.63 -1.45
CA ASN A 159 17.29 1.63 -1.61
C ASN A 159 17.17 0.47 -0.62
N ASN A 160 16.44 0.69 0.47
CA ASN A 160 16.23 -0.30 1.54
C ASN A 160 15.00 -1.18 1.31
N ILE A 161 14.36 -1.13 0.14
CA ILE A 161 13.15 -1.92 -0.12
C ILE A 161 13.48 -3.43 -0.12
N CYS A 162 12.82 -4.17 0.78
CA CYS A 162 12.96 -5.61 0.96
C CYS A 162 12.16 -6.39 -0.09
N TYR A 163 11.00 -5.89 -0.53
CA TYR A 163 10.18 -6.51 -1.56
C TYR A 163 10.11 -5.60 -2.78
N LYS A 164 10.68 -6.04 -3.90
CA LYS A 164 10.59 -5.35 -5.18
C LYS A 164 10.12 -6.30 -6.25
N LYS A 165 9.02 -5.96 -6.92
CA LYS A 165 8.60 -6.62 -8.15
C LYS A 165 9.30 -5.96 -9.34
N THR A 166 10.34 -6.61 -9.88
CA THR A 166 11.09 -6.10 -11.06
C THR A 166 10.58 -6.67 -12.38
N ASN A 167 9.99 -7.88 -12.37
CA ASN A 167 9.29 -8.47 -13.52
C ASN A 167 8.39 -9.65 -13.06
N LYS A 168 7.74 -10.31 -14.05
CA LYS A 168 6.80 -11.44 -13.88
C LYS A 168 7.31 -12.59 -13.01
N ASN A 169 8.59 -12.94 -13.13
CA ASN A 169 9.13 -14.20 -12.61
C ASN A 169 9.97 -14.03 -11.34
N PHE A 170 10.36 -12.80 -11.01
CA PHE A 170 11.34 -12.55 -9.95
C PHE A 170 10.89 -11.43 -9.01
N PRO A 171 9.86 -11.66 -8.17
CA PRO A 171 9.73 -10.86 -6.96
C PRO A 171 11.03 -11.04 -6.15
N LYS A 172 11.81 -9.97 -6.00
CA LYS A 172 13.02 -10.00 -5.19
C LYS A 172 12.66 -9.70 -3.76
N LEU A 173 12.88 -10.69 -2.89
CA LEU A 173 12.75 -10.56 -1.44
C LEU A 173 14.14 -10.58 -0.81
N ASP A 174 14.54 -9.46 -0.22
CA ASP A 174 15.82 -9.30 0.48
C ASP A 174 15.57 -9.19 1.98
N LYS A 175 15.72 -10.31 2.68
CA LYS A 175 15.44 -10.41 4.12
C LYS A 175 16.36 -9.52 4.95
N THR A 176 17.58 -9.25 4.48
CA THR A 176 18.55 -8.41 5.19
C THR A 176 18.05 -6.97 5.35
N LYS A 177 17.07 -6.57 4.52
CA LYS A 177 16.50 -5.25 4.53
C LYS A 177 15.25 -5.12 5.39
N ILE A 178 14.64 -6.20 5.88
CA ILE A 178 13.36 -6.16 6.62
C ILE A 178 13.43 -5.18 7.80
N THR A 179 14.56 -5.14 8.51
CA THR A 179 14.74 -4.28 9.69
C THR A 179 15.12 -2.83 9.35
N LEU A 180 15.41 -2.51 8.09
CA LEU A 180 15.83 -1.18 7.66
C LEU A 180 14.64 -0.27 7.38
N THR A 181 14.76 1.01 7.72
CA THR A 181 13.76 2.03 7.37
C THR A 181 13.56 2.11 5.85
N GLN A 182 12.32 1.88 5.43
CA GLN A 182 11.91 1.78 4.02
C GLN A 182 10.42 2.07 3.87
N SER A 183 9.88 1.95 2.67
CA SER A 183 8.47 1.60 2.43
C SER A 183 8.35 1.44 0.93
N SER A 184 7.82 0.33 0.42
CA SER A 184 7.58 0.24 -1.03
C SER A 184 6.34 1.02 -1.44
N LEU A 185 5.50 1.47 -0.50
CA LEU A 185 4.31 2.29 -0.78
C LEU A 185 4.63 3.66 -1.39
N ILE A 186 5.83 4.19 -1.17
CA ILE A 186 6.32 5.39 -1.86
C ILE A 186 6.48 5.20 -3.38
N ASN A 187 6.38 3.96 -3.88
CA ASN A 187 6.40 3.65 -5.31
C ASN A 187 5.01 3.43 -5.90
N LEU A 188 3.92 3.59 -5.14
CA LEU A 188 2.57 3.34 -5.63
C LEU A 188 2.23 4.21 -6.84
N LYS A 189 2.54 5.51 -6.77
CA LYS A 189 2.28 6.46 -7.87
C LYS A 189 3.06 6.10 -9.13
N SER A 190 4.37 5.85 -9.01
CA SER A 190 5.21 5.50 -10.17
C SER A 190 4.84 4.13 -10.76
N TYR A 191 4.44 3.17 -9.92
CA TYR A 191 3.98 1.86 -10.40
C TYR A 191 2.64 1.95 -11.13
N TYR A 192 1.72 2.81 -10.67
CA TYR A 192 0.47 3.08 -11.39
C TYR A 192 0.73 3.67 -12.78
N GLU A 193 1.63 4.66 -12.91
CA GLU A 193 1.99 5.24 -14.21
C GLU A 193 2.61 4.19 -15.15
N PHE A 194 3.46 3.30 -14.62
CA PHE A 194 3.98 2.16 -15.39
C PHE A 194 2.85 1.28 -15.95
N ILE A 195 1.86 0.91 -15.12
CA ILE A 195 0.73 0.10 -15.56
C ILE A 195 -0.08 0.84 -16.63
N LYS A 196 -0.38 2.12 -16.40
CA LYS A 196 -1.10 2.96 -17.34
C LYS A 196 -0.41 3.01 -18.70
N SER A 197 0.91 3.15 -18.73
CA SER A 197 1.69 3.15 -19.98
C SER A 197 1.78 1.79 -20.69
N SER A 198 1.44 0.71 -19.98
CA SER A 198 1.47 -0.67 -20.51
C SER A 198 0.12 -1.09 -21.13
N TYR A 199 -0.85 -0.17 -21.20
CA TYR A 199 -2.21 -0.40 -21.70
C TYR A 199 -2.61 0.61 -22.78
#